data_AF-A0A524L8U0-F1
#
_entry.id   AF-A0A524L8U0-F1
#
_cell.length_a   1.000
_cell.length_b   1.000
_cell.length_c   1.000
_cell.angle_alpha   90.00
_cell.angle_beta   90.00
_cell.angle_gamma   90.00
#
_symmetry.space_group_name_H-M   'P 1'
#
loop_
_entity.id
_entity.type
_entity.pdbx_description
1 polymer ?
#
loop_
_entity_poly.entity_id
_entity_poly.type
_entity_poly.pdbx_seq_one_letter_code
_entity_poly.pdbx_strand_id
1 'polypeptide(L)'
;MKSGSSVLGINRRNIEYIYRYNDRKYYRLADDKLLSKKVLSEAGFPTPKLLFAYEHFYQLNTLREDLQTCNEFALKPARGMGGGGILIFENRQGENWLTTSGRTYTPSQLFHHCSM
;
A
#
# COMPACT_ATOMS: atom_id res chain seq x y z
N MET A 1 -37.41 -5.35 -17.91
CA MET A 1 -36.10 -5.78 -17.37
C MET A 1 -35.49 -4.62 -16.57
N LYS A 2 -35.33 -4.74 -15.25
CA LYS A 2 -34.65 -3.73 -14.43
C LYS A 2 -33.13 -3.86 -14.66
N SER A 3 -32.56 -3.00 -15.49
CA SER A 3 -31.11 -2.97 -15.73
C SER A 3 -30.44 -2.25 -14.55
N GLY A 4 -29.50 -2.91 -13.86
CA GLY A 4 -28.86 -2.41 -12.64
C GLY A 4 -27.96 -1.20 -12.87
N SER A 5 -28.54 0.01 -12.86
CA SER A 5 -27.88 1.26 -13.24
C SER A 5 -27.51 2.19 -12.08
N SER A 6 -27.17 1.66 -10.89
CA SER A 6 -26.73 2.49 -9.75
C SER A 6 -25.22 2.43 -9.47
N VAL A 7 -24.46 1.54 -10.11
CA VAL A 7 -23.03 1.34 -9.84
C VAL A 7 -22.18 1.69 -11.07
N LEU A 8 -21.22 2.59 -10.89
CA LEU A 8 -20.27 2.98 -11.92
C LEU A 8 -19.13 1.95 -12.03
N GLY A 9 -19.06 1.24 -13.16
CA GLY A 9 -17.99 0.27 -13.43
C GLY A 9 -16.62 0.91 -13.72
N ILE A 10 -15.54 0.14 -13.50
CA ILE A 10 -14.15 0.64 -13.58
C ILE A 10 -13.78 1.24 -14.94
N ASN A 11 -14.22 0.62 -16.04
CA ASN A 11 -13.92 1.10 -17.40
C ASN A 11 -14.58 2.46 -17.66
N ARG A 12 -15.88 2.56 -17.33
CA ARG A 12 -16.64 3.79 -17.49
C ARG A 12 -16.09 4.90 -16.60
N ARG A 13 -15.76 4.58 -15.34
CA ARG A 13 -15.08 5.52 -14.42
C ARG A 13 -13.78 6.05 -15.01
N ASN A 14 -12.93 5.17 -15.53
CA ASN A 14 -11.64 5.56 -16.05
C ASN A 14 -11.77 6.45 -17.30
N ILE A 15 -12.63 6.07 -18.26
CA ILE A 15 -12.82 6.82 -19.51
C ILE A 15 -13.52 8.16 -19.26
N GLU A 16 -14.63 8.17 -18.52
CA GLU A 16 -15.47 9.36 -18.38
C GLU A 16 -14.96 10.35 -17.34
N TYR A 17 -14.20 9.89 -16.33
CA TYR A 17 -13.77 10.73 -15.20
C TYR A 17 -12.26 10.80 -15.04
N ILE A 18 -11.59 9.67 -14.84
CA ILE A 18 -10.15 9.68 -14.49
C ILE A 18 -9.34 10.27 -15.65
N TYR A 19 -9.48 9.74 -16.86
CA TYR A 19 -8.71 10.17 -18.02
C TYR A 19 -9.12 11.55 -18.53
N ARG A 20 -10.39 11.93 -18.34
CA ARG A 20 -10.92 13.22 -18.79
C ARG A 20 -10.50 14.38 -17.89
N TYR A 21 -10.55 14.20 -16.58
CA TYR A 21 -10.38 15.31 -15.62
C TYR A 21 -9.01 15.33 -14.94
N ASN A 22 -8.16 14.34 -15.16
CA ASN A 22 -6.84 14.29 -14.55
C ASN A 22 -5.76 14.26 -15.63
N ASP A 23 -4.91 15.28 -15.62
CA ASP A 23 -3.72 15.38 -16.46
C ASP A 23 -2.76 14.22 -16.15
N ARG A 24 -2.32 13.50 -17.18
CA ARG A 24 -1.49 12.27 -17.02
C ARG A 24 -0.21 12.51 -16.21
N LYS A 25 0.39 13.70 -16.31
CA LYS A 25 1.58 14.09 -15.52
C LYS A 25 1.35 13.99 -14.01
N TYR A 26 0.11 14.10 -13.53
CA TYR A 26 -0.24 14.05 -12.12
C TYR A 26 -0.63 12.65 -11.62
N TYR A 27 -0.70 11.63 -12.49
CA TYR A 27 -1.14 10.27 -12.06
C TYR A 27 -0.20 9.69 -11.00
N ARG A 28 1.09 10.00 -11.09
CA ARG A 28 2.08 9.58 -10.09
C ARG A 28 1.76 10.09 -8.68
N LEU A 29 1.11 11.25 -8.54
CA LEU A 29 0.71 11.78 -7.23
C LEU A 29 -0.32 10.90 -6.53
N ALA A 30 -1.11 10.12 -7.28
CA ALA A 30 -2.10 9.20 -6.72
C ALA A 30 -1.61 7.74 -6.69
N ASP A 31 -0.75 7.35 -7.63
CA ASP A 31 -0.31 5.96 -7.77
C ASP A 31 0.89 5.61 -6.87
N ASP A 32 1.77 6.58 -6.61
CA ASP A 32 2.98 6.42 -5.79
C ASP A 32 2.72 6.90 -4.36
N LYS A 33 2.51 5.96 -3.44
CA LYS A 33 2.14 6.25 -2.05
C LYS A 33 3.18 7.06 -1.28
N LEU A 34 4.46 6.95 -1.65
CA LEU A 34 5.52 7.75 -1.02
C LEU A 34 5.42 9.20 -1.50
N LEU A 35 5.19 9.41 -2.81
CA LEU A 35 4.98 10.74 -3.37
C LEU A 35 3.68 11.38 -2.87
N SER A 36 2.57 10.62 -2.82
CA SER A 36 1.31 11.10 -2.26
C SER A 36 1.49 11.59 -0.83
N LYS A 37 2.14 10.79 0.02
CA LYS A 37 2.42 11.15 1.41
C LYS A 37 3.25 12.44 1.48
N LYS A 38 4.32 12.52 0.70
CA LYS A 38 5.22 13.68 0.69
C LYS A 38 4.45 14.97 0.38
N VAL A 39 3.74 14.99 -0.75
CA VAL A 39 3.02 16.19 -1.20
C VAL A 39 1.89 16.59 -0.25
N LEU A 40 1.13 15.62 0.28
CA LEU A 40 0.07 15.88 1.26
C LEU A 40 0.65 16.43 2.57
N SER A 41 1.75 15.84 3.06
CA SER A 41 2.41 16.28 4.28
C SER A 41 3.03 17.68 4.14
N GLU A 42 3.67 17.98 2.99
CA GLU A 42 4.22 19.31 2.70
C GLU A 42 3.12 20.38 2.60
N ALA A 43 1.92 20.00 2.16
CA ALA A 43 0.75 20.86 2.14
C ALA A 43 0.01 20.96 3.49
N GLY A 44 0.53 20.33 4.56
CA GLY A 44 -0.04 20.41 5.91
C GLY A 44 -1.22 19.46 6.17
N PHE A 45 -1.49 18.51 5.27
CA PHE A 45 -2.52 17.50 5.52
C PHE A 45 -2.00 16.39 6.44
N PRO A 46 -2.84 15.90 7.38
CA PRO A 46 -2.48 14.77 8.22
C PRO A 46 -2.30 13.52 7.35
N THR A 47 -1.18 12.82 7.54
CA THR A 47 -0.89 11.56 6.85
C THR A 47 -0.43 10.49 7.86
N PRO A 48 -0.72 9.20 7.63
CA PRO A 48 -0.23 8.13 8.49
C PRO A 48 1.30 8.15 8.58
N LYS A 49 1.86 7.86 9.76
CA LYS A 49 3.32 7.78 9.96
C LYS A 49 3.91 6.73 9.02
N LEU A 50 4.97 7.09 8.30
CA LEU A 50 5.78 6.13 7.56
C LEU A 50 6.78 5.54 8.54
N LEU A 51 6.77 4.22 8.71
CA LEU A 51 7.71 3.52 9.58
C LEU A 51 9.02 3.26 8.85
N PHE A 52 8.93 2.60 7.69
CA PHE A 52 10.06 2.26 6.83
C PHE A 52 9.66 2.35 5.36
N ALA A 53 10.63 2.58 4.49
CA ALA A 53 10.48 2.50 3.04
C ALA A 53 11.72 1.83 2.45
N TYR A 54 11.49 0.82 1.61
CA TYR A 54 12.53 0.08 0.91
C TYR A 54 12.38 0.35 -0.59
N GLU A 55 13.32 1.11 -1.14
CA GLU A 55 13.39 1.46 -2.57
C GLU A 55 14.23 0.45 -3.36
N HIS A 56 15.20 -0.19 -2.70
CA HIS A 56 16.13 -1.12 -3.30
C HIS A 56 16.16 -2.45 -2.54
N PHE A 57 16.37 -3.54 -3.29
CA PHE A 57 16.38 -4.89 -2.75
C PHE A 57 17.36 -5.08 -1.58
N TYR A 58 18.57 -4.49 -1.67
CA TYR A 58 19.57 -4.62 -0.61
C TYR A 58 19.12 -4.04 0.74
N GLN A 59 18.16 -3.11 0.74
CA GLN A 59 17.63 -2.53 1.98
C GLN A 59 16.72 -3.53 2.72
N LEU A 60 16.19 -4.55 2.04
CA LEU A 60 15.39 -5.60 2.68
C LEU A 60 16.22 -6.46 3.67
N ASN A 61 17.55 -6.33 3.66
CA ASN A 61 18.43 -6.99 4.62
C ASN A 61 18.17 -6.58 6.08
N THR A 62 17.57 -5.40 6.32
CA THR A 62 17.21 -4.93 7.67
C THR A 62 15.73 -5.12 7.98
N LEU A 63 14.94 -5.71 7.06
CA LEU A 63 13.48 -5.79 7.15
C LEU A 63 13.03 -6.46 8.44
N ARG A 64 13.71 -7.53 8.86
CA ARG A 64 13.34 -8.27 10.07
C ARG A 64 13.51 -7.40 11.30
N GLU A 65 14.68 -6.80 11.46
CA GLU A 65 15.04 -5.98 12.61
C GLU A 65 14.12 -4.75 12.70
N ASP A 66 13.87 -4.11 11.56
CA ASP A 66 12.96 -2.98 11.43
C ASP A 66 11.54 -3.36 11.89
N LEU A 67 10.99 -4.46 11.35
CA LEU A 67 9.61 -4.89 11.67
C LEU A 67 9.47 -5.46 13.08
N GLN A 68 10.53 -5.98 13.70
CA GLN A 68 10.49 -6.40 15.11
C GLN A 68 10.16 -5.22 16.04
N THR A 69 10.44 -3.98 15.64
CA THR A 69 10.04 -2.80 16.44
C THR A 69 8.54 -2.49 16.35
N CYS A 70 7.78 -3.22 15.51
CA CYS A 70 6.40 -2.93 15.18
C CYS A 70 5.46 -4.07 15.60
N ASN A 71 4.42 -3.73 16.36
CA ASN A 71 3.32 -4.65 16.68
C ASN A 71 2.21 -4.60 15.63
N GLU A 72 1.92 -3.41 15.12
CA GLU A 72 0.84 -3.12 14.17
C GLU A 72 1.39 -2.27 13.03
N PHE A 73 1.11 -2.67 11.78
CA PHE A 73 1.54 -1.93 10.59
C PHE A 73 0.80 -2.39 9.33
N ALA A 74 0.84 -1.55 8.30
CA ALA A 74 0.44 -1.95 6.95
C ALA A 74 1.67 -2.03 6.04
N LEU A 75 1.90 -3.19 5.44
CA LEU A 75 2.94 -3.43 4.44
C LEU A 75 2.31 -3.40 3.05
N LYS A 76 2.87 -2.61 2.12
CA LYS A 76 2.31 -2.42 0.78
C LYS A 76 3.35 -1.95 -0.22
N PRO A 77 3.23 -2.34 -1.51
CA PRO A 77 3.99 -1.74 -2.59
C PRO A 77 3.75 -0.23 -2.67
N ALA A 78 4.80 0.54 -2.95
CA ALA A 78 4.68 1.99 -3.09
C ALA A 78 3.78 2.37 -4.28
N ARG A 79 3.92 1.67 -5.42
CA ARG A 79 3.14 1.90 -6.64
C ARG A 79 1.87 1.02 -6.72
N GLY A 80 0.94 1.38 -7.59
CA GLY A 80 -0.32 0.65 -7.75
C GLY A 80 -0.12 -0.77 -8.28
N MET A 81 -0.76 -1.72 -7.60
CA MET A 81 -0.90 -3.12 -8.06
C MET A 81 -2.39 -3.52 -8.17
N GLY A 82 -3.28 -2.56 -8.41
CA GLY A 82 -4.72 -2.82 -8.54
C GLY A 82 -5.39 -3.43 -7.30
N GLY A 83 -4.79 -3.29 -6.11
CA GLY A 83 -5.27 -3.89 -4.85
C GLY A 83 -4.44 -5.09 -4.36
N GLY A 84 -3.51 -5.59 -5.18
CA GLY A 84 -2.57 -6.63 -4.76
C GLY A 84 -1.48 -6.11 -3.81
N GLY A 85 -0.92 -7.03 -3.01
CA GLY A 85 0.30 -6.79 -2.24
C GLY A 85 0.13 -6.06 -0.91
N ILE A 86 -1.08 -5.67 -0.50
CA ILE A 86 -1.33 -5.01 0.78
C ILE A 86 -1.54 -6.07 1.87
N LEU A 87 -0.74 -6.01 2.94
CA LEU A 87 -0.90 -6.78 4.16
C LEU A 87 -1.09 -5.84 5.33
N ILE A 88 -2.06 -6.12 6.20
CA ILE A 88 -2.35 -5.32 7.39
C ILE A 88 -2.19 -6.23 8.61
N PHE A 89 -1.31 -5.84 9.51
CA PHE A 89 -0.95 -6.57 10.72
C PHE A 89 -1.51 -5.88 11.96
N GLU A 90 -2.16 -6.65 12.81
CA GLU A 90 -2.82 -6.17 14.04
C GLU A 90 -2.12 -6.65 15.31
N ASN A 91 -1.19 -7.60 15.20
CA ASN A 91 -0.44 -8.08 16.36
C ASN A 91 0.88 -8.77 15.97
N ARG A 92 1.83 -8.78 16.91
CA ARG A 92 3.07 -9.57 16.85
C ARG A 92 2.95 -10.79 17.77
N GLN A 93 3.37 -11.95 17.28
CA GLN A 93 3.39 -13.22 18.00
C GLN A 93 4.81 -13.80 18.02
N GLY A 94 5.59 -13.44 19.04
CA GLY A 94 7.01 -13.80 19.10
C GLY A 94 7.78 -13.18 17.93
N GLU A 95 8.26 -14.00 17.01
CA GLU A 95 9.01 -13.55 15.82
C GLU A 95 8.12 -13.35 14.57
N ASN A 96 6.83 -13.61 14.68
CA ASN A 96 5.88 -13.58 13.57
C ASN A 96 4.83 -12.47 13.75
N TRP A 97 4.05 -12.21 12.71
CA TRP A 97 2.96 -11.21 12.74
C TRP A 97 1.63 -11.79 12.26
N LEU A 98 0.55 -11.39 12.94
CA LEU A 98 -0.82 -11.78 12.64
C LEU A 98 -1.50 -10.69 11.82
N THR A 99 -2.06 -11.06 10.66
CA THR A 99 -2.89 -10.15 9.86
C THR A 99 -4.30 -10.03 10.41
N THR A 100 -4.99 -8.95 10.03
CA THR A 100 -6.43 -8.75 10.31
C THR A 100 -7.34 -9.83 9.69
N SER A 101 -6.80 -10.66 8.80
CA SER A 101 -7.50 -11.81 8.21
C SER A 101 -7.25 -13.11 8.99
N GLY A 102 -6.55 -13.05 10.12
CA GLY A 102 -6.19 -14.23 10.93
C GLY A 102 -5.01 -15.05 10.41
N ARG A 103 -4.23 -14.56 9.44
CA ARG A 103 -3.08 -15.28 8.88
C ARG A 103 -1.79 -14.83 9.54
N THR A 104 -0.95 -15.78 9.93
CA THR A 104 0.37 -15.50 10.48
C THR A 104 1.45 -15.50 9.39
N TYR A 105 2.36 -14.53 9.45
CA TYR A 105 3.50 -14.39 8.55
C TYR A 105 4.83 -14.46 9.32
N THR A 106 5.76 -15.25 8.80
CA THR A 106 7.15 -15.30 9.28
C THR A 106 8.00 -14.22 8.61
N PRO A 107 9.17 -13.85 9.20
CA PRO A 107 10.10 -12.91 8.57
C PRO A 107 10.48 -13.29 7.12
N SER A 108 10.72 -14.58 6.86
CA SER A 108 11.06 -15.08 5.52
C SER A 108 9.92 -14.90 4.52
N GLN A 109 8.67 -15.13 4.95
CA GLN A 109 7.49 -14.90 4.11
C GLN A 109 7.30 -13.41 3.80
N LEU A 110 7.56 -12.52 4.76
CA LEU A 110 7.51 -11.07 4.53
C LEU A 110 8.61 -10.60 3.58
N PHE A 111 9.84 -11.10 3.76
CA PHE A 111 10.94 -10.82 2.85
C PHE A 111 10.58 -11.26 1.42
N HIS A 112 10.07 -12.48 1.26
CA HIS A 112 9.63 -12.97 -0.04
C HIS A 112 8.52 -12.09 -0.64
N HIS A 113 7.53 -11.70 0.17
CA HIS A 113 6.46 -10.78 -0.26
C HIS A 113 6.99 -9.43 -0.74
N CYS A 114 8.01 -8.88 -0.08
CA CYS A 114 8.65 -7.62 -0.47
C CYS A 114 9.59 -7.74 -1.68
N SER A 115 10.08 -8.95 -1.96
CA SER A 115 11.02 -9.22 -3.06
C SER A 115 10.39 -9.42 -4.43
N MET A 116 9.05 -9.56 -4.49
CA MET A 116 8.29 -9.83 -5.71
C MET A 116 7.88 -8.56 -6.47
#